data_AF-A0A840A5X2-F1
#
_entry.id   AF-A0A840A5X2-F1
#
_cell.length_a   1.000
_cell.length_b   1.000
_cell.length_c   1.000
_cell.angle_alpha   90.00
_cell.angle_beta   90.00
_cell.angle_gamma   90.00
#
_symmetry.space_group_name_H-M   'P 1'
#
loop_
_entity.id
_entity.type
_entity.pdbx_description
1 polymer ?
#
loop_
_entity_poly.entity_id
_entity_poly.type
_entity_poly.pdbx_seq_one_letter_code
_entity_poly.pdbx_strand_id
1 'polypeptide(L)'
;MADYFTHFSCLLEVGAGNIEPALALYARMAQDLEADDGLSIGFVAQAATGSSSALWLRDEDCGEPEHVIAFALLCAETFDLKGRWGFCWA
;
A
#
# COMPACT_ATOMS: atom_id res chain seq x y z
N MET A 1 1.22 6.24 28.81
CA MET A 1 2.27 6.22 27.76
C MET A 1 1.49 6.44 26.48
N ALA A 2 1.77 7.53 25.74
CA ALA A 2 1.01 7.79 24.52
C ALA A 2 1.49 6.80 23.46
N ASP A 3 0.68 5.80 23.18
CA ASP A 3 0.92 4.93 22.04
C ASP A 3 0.63 5.72 20.77
N TYR A 4 1.67 6.35 20.21
CA TYR A 4 1.61 7.02 18.92
C TYR A 4 1.61 5.97 17.82
N PHE A 5 0.51 5.23 17.71
CA PHE A 5 0.26 4.42 16.53
C PHE A 5 -0.05 5.37 15.38
N THR A 6 0.84 5.41 14.39
CA THR A 6 0.62 6.21 13.19
C THR A 6 -0.39 5.47 12.34
N HIS A 7 -1.67 5.66 12.64
CA HIS A 7 -2.72 5.09 11.82
C HIS A 7 -2.78 5.84 10.50
N PHE A 8 -2.68 5.13 9.38
CA PHE A 8 -2.80 5.72 8.06
C PHE A 8 -3.89 5.02 7.27
N SER A 9 -4.58 5.81 6.47
CA SER A 9 -5.59 5.35 5.53
C SER A 9 -5.42 6.15 4.25
N CYS A 10 -4.76 5.55 3.26
CA CYS A 10 -4.44 6.19 1.99
C CYS A 10 -5.17 5.52 0.83
N LEU A 11 -5.49 6.31 -0.19
CA LEU A 11 -6.04 5.82 -1.46
C LEU A 11 -4.98 5.98 -2.55
N LEU A 12 -4.67 4.88 -3.24
CA LEU A 12 -3.72 4.85 -4.35
C LEU A 12 -4.47 4.58 -5.66
N GLU A 13 -4.50 5.56 -6.56
CA GLU A 13 -5.07 5.40 -7.90
C GLU A 13 -4.11 4.57 -8.79
N VAL A 14 -4.48 3.33 -9.08
CA VAL A 14 -3.72 2.42 -9.97
C VAL A 14 -4.35 2.28 -11.36
N GLY A 15 -5.59 2.76 -11.54
CA GLY A 15 -6.34 2.66 -12.79
C GLY A 15 -7.27 1.45 -12.85
N ALA A 16 -8.40 1.60 -13.55
CA ALA A 16 -9.40 0.55 -13.68
C ALA A 16 -8.82 -0.63 -14.49
N GLY A 17 -8.68 -1.79 -13.84
CA GLY A 17 -8.08 -3.00 -14.42
C GLY A 17 -6.73 -3.38 -13.81
N ASN A 18 -6.08 -2.48 -13.06
CA ASN A 18 -4.79 -2.75 -12.43
C ASN A 18 -4.91 -3.17 -10.95
N ILE A 19 -6.14 -3.32 -10.43
CA ILE A 19 -6.39 -3.72 -9.03
C ILE A 19 -5.85 -5.12 -8.74
N GLU A 20 -6.25 -6.12 -9.52
CA GLU A 20 -5.78 -7.50 -9.39
C GLU A 20 -4.25 -7.63 -9.47
N PRO A 21 -3.56 -7.09 -10.51
CA PRO A 21 -2.12 -7.18 -10.57
C PRO A 21 -1.43 -6.37 -9.46
N ALA A 22 -2.01 -5.28 -8.97
CA ALA A 22 -1.47 -4.53 -7.85
C ALA A 22 -1.60 -5.30 -6.52
N LEU A 23 -2.71 -6.03 -6.31
CA LEU A 23 -2.85 -6.93 -5.16
C LEU A 23 -1.88 -8.12 -5.25
N ALA A 24 -1.61 -8.62 -6.46
CA ALA A 24 -0.59 -9.64 -6.66
C ALA A 24 0.83 -9.13 -6.33
N LEU A 25 1.16 -7.89 -6.73
CA LEU A 25 2.41 -7.23 -6.34
C LEU A 25 2.52 -7.05 -4.82
N TYR A 26 1.42 -6.66 -4.16
CA TYR A 26 1.37 -6.53 -2.70
C TYR A 26 1.67 -7.88 -2.02
N ALA A 27 1.01 -8.96 -2.46
CA ALA A 27 1.26 -10.29 -1.91
C ALA A 27 2.70 -10.74 -2.13
N ARG A 28 3.28 -10.42 -3.30
CA ARG A 28 4.68 -10.71 -3.58
C ARG A 28 5.63 -9.95 -2.65
N MET A 29 5.41 -8.65 -2.49
CA MET A 29 6.21 -7.81 -1.61
C MET A 29 6.13 -8.27 -0.14
N ALA A 30 4.94 -8.68 0.32
CA ALA A 30 4.77 -9.24 1.66
C ALA A 30 5.58 -10.54 1.84
N GLN A 31 5.57 -11.43 0.85
CA GLN A 31 6.37 -12.65 0.87
C GLN A 31 7.87 -12.37 0.84
N ASP A 32 8.32 -11.42 0.03
CA ASP A 32 9.74 -11.08 -0.08
C ASP A 32 10.24 -10.46 1.24
N LEU A 33 9.45 -9.61 1.90
CA LEU A 33 9.79 -9.00 3.20
C LEU A 33 9.82 -10.04 4.34
N GLU A 34 8.87 -10.97 4.34
CA GLU A 34 8.84 -12.09 5.30
C GLU A 34 10.04 -13.03 5.08
N ALA A 35 10.48 -13.21 3.83
CA ALA A 35 11.62 -14.07 3.49
C ALA A 35 12.98 -13.43 3.80
N ASP A 36 13.15 -12.12 3.57
CA ASP A 36 14.44 -11.43 3.74
C ASP A 36 14.67 -11.00 5.20
N ASP A 37 13.69 -10.35 5.82
CA ASP A 37 13.81 -9.73 7.14
C ASP A 37 12.96 -10.41 8.23
N GLY A 38 12.09 -11.36 7.87
CA GLY A 38 11.13 -11.96 8.80
C GLY A 38 10.09 -10.97 9.31
N LEU A 39 9.94 -9.84 8.62
CA LEU A 39 9.03 -8.76 8.99
C LEU A 39 7.69 -8.92 8.26
N SER A 40 6.61 -8.68 8.99
CA SER A 40 5.31 -8.48 8.36
C SER A 40 5.30 -7.15 7.62
N ILE A 41 4.63 -7.10 6.48
CA ILE A 41 4.46 -5.89 5.66
C ILE A 41 3.81 -4.74 6.46
N GLY A 42 3.04 -5.05 7.50
CA GLY A 42 2.51 -4.09 8.48
C GLY A 42 1.34 -3.24 7.98
N PHE A 43 0.91 -3.41 6.73
CA PHE A 43 -0.21 -2.70 6.16
C PHE A 43 -1.01 -3.61 5.24
N VAL A 44 -2.30 -3.29 5.04
CA VAL A 44 -3.20 -4.05 4.19
C VAL A 44 -3.56 -3.24 2.96
N ALA A 45 -3.40 -3.83 1.77
CA ALA A 45 -3.89 -3.29 0.51
C ALA A 45 -5.17 -4.00 0.07
N GLN A 46 -6.23 -3.25 -0.24
CA GLN A 46 -7.51 -3.78 -0.71
C GLN A 46 -8.10 -2.91 -1.81
N ALA A 47 -9.03 -3.45 -2.60
CA ALA A 47 -9.80 -2.63 -3.55
C ALA A 47 -10.62 -1.57 -2.79
N ALA A 48 -10.59 -0.32 -3.24
CA ALA A 48 -11.33 0.76 -2.59
C ALA A 48 -12.85 0.57 -2.78
N THR A 49 -13.60 0.70 -1.68
CA THR A 49 -15.08 0.61 -1.73
C THR A 49 -15.65 1.93 -2.27
N GLY A 50 -15.88 1.99 -3.58
CA GLY A 50 -16.46 3.17 -4.26
C GLY A 50 -15.64 3.68 -5.45
N SER A 51 -14.39 3.24 -5.60
CA SER A 51 -13.51 3.57 -6.73
C SER A 51 -13.00 2.29 -7.38
N SER A 52 -13.37 2.05 -8.64
CA SER A 52 -12.91 0.88 -9.40
C SER A 52 -11.47 0.99 -9.91
N SER A 53 -10.81 2.14 -9.69
CA SER A 53 -9.44 2.46 -10.10
C SER A 53 -8.48 2.65 -8.93
N ALA A 54 -8.95 2.52 -7.69
CA ALA A 54 -8.16 2.84 -6.50
C ALA A 54 -7.98 1.64 -5.57
N LEU A 55 -6.80 1.54 -4.99
CA LEU A 55 -6.51 0.70 -3.83
C LEU A 55 -6.63 1.52 -2.55
N TRP A 56 -7.20 0.90 -1.53
CA TRP A 56 -7.19 1.39 -0.17
C TRP A 56 -6.07 0.71 0.62
N LEU A 57 -5.14 1.51 1.12
CA LEU A 57 -4.02 1.11 1.94
C LEU A 57 -4.30 1.55 3.37
N ARG A 58 -4.28 0.61 4.31
CA ARG A 58 -4.49 0.87 5.74
C ARG A 58 -3.42 0.23 6.59
N ASP A 59 -3.08 0.84 7.71
CA ASP A 59 -2.18 0.21 8.68
C ASP A 59 -2.83 -1.00 9.36
N GLU A 60 -1.98 -1.92 9.83
CA GLU A 60 -2.33 -2.99 10.75
C GLU A 60 -1.42 -2.88 11.98
N ASP A 61 -1.72 -1.93 12.88
CA ASP A 61 -1.15 -1.69 14.22
C ASP A 61 0.36 -1.32 14.30
N CYS A 62 1.22 -1.88 13.45
CA CYS A 62 2.65 -1.58 13.33
C CYS A 62 3.04 -1.27 11.87
N GLY A 63 2.23 -0.47 11.18
CA GLY A 63 2.44 -0.20 9.77
C GLY A 63 3.64 0.69 9.51
N GLU A 64 4.68 0.12 8.93
CA GLU A 64 5.86 0.91 8.57
C GLU A 64 5.62 1.73 7.30
N PRO A 65 5.71 3.07 7.39
CA PRO A 65 5.38 3.96 6.28
C PRO A 65 6.32 3.75 5.09
N GLU A 66 7.54 3.26 5.34
CA GLU A 66 8.50 2.93 4.29
C GLU A 66 7.99 1.83 3.36
N HIS A 67 7.34 0.79 3.89
CA HIS A 67 6.77 -0.28 3.06
C HIS A 67 5.61 0.22 2.19
N VAL A 68 4.79 1.13 2.73
CA VAL A 68 3.68 1.76 1.97
C VAL A 68 4.23 2.59 0.81
N ILE A 69 5.27 3.38 1.07
CA ILE A 69 5.91 4.22 0.06
C ILE A 69 6.58 3.34 -1.00
N ALA A 70 7.31 2.29 -0.60
CA ALA A 70 7.94 1.35 -1.51
C ALA A 70 6.90 0.64 -2.40
N PHE A 71 5.79 0.18 -1.82
CA PHE A 71 4.69 -0.41 -2.57
C PHE A 71 4.09 0.57 -3.58
N ALA A 72 3.86 1.81 -3.17
CA ALA A 72 3.35 2.85 -4.06
C ALA A 72 4.33 3.09 -5.22
N LEU A 73 5.63 3.24 -4.96
CA LEU A 73 6.66 3.41 -5.99
C LEU A 73 6.72 2.23 -6.97
N LEU A 74 6.63 1.00 -6.47
CA LEU A 74 6.59 -0.21 -7.30
C LEU A 74 5.36 -0.23 -8.21
N CYS A 75 4.20 0.16 -7.68
CA CYS A 75 2.99 0.33 -8.48
C CYS A 75 3.16 1.46 -9.53
N ALA A 76 3.83 2.55 -9.17
CA ALA A 76 4.11 3.65 -10.09
C ALA A 76 4.95 3.18 -11.28
N GLU A 77 6.00 2.41 -11.00
CA GLU A 77 6.91 1.87 -12.02
C GLU A 77 6.23 0.82 -12.88
N THR A 78 5.47 -0.11 -12.28
CA THR A 78 4.85 -1.22 -13.00
C THR A 78 3.69 -0.76 -13.88
N PHE A 79 2.87 0.16 -13.39
CA PHE A 79 1.67 0.64 -14.10
C PHE A 79 1.89 1.99 -14.81
N ASP A 80 3.13 2.48 -14.87
CA ASP A 80 3.55 3.77 -15.43
C ASP A 80 2.65 4.94 -14.98
N LEU A 81 2.28 4.93 -13.70
CA LEU A 81 1.29 5.87 -13.18
C LEU A 81 1.86 7.29 -13.20
N LYS A 82 1.19 8.18 -13.93
CA LYS A 82 1.53 9.61 -13.99
C LYS A 82 0.55 10.40 -13.14
N GLY A 83 1.05 11.19 -12.18
CA GLY A 83 0.21 12.05 -11.35
C GLY A 83 0.86 12.43 -10.02
N ARG A 84 0.12 13.21 -9.21
CA ARG A 84 0.46 13.46 -7.80
C ARG A 84 -0.40 12.56 -6.93
N TRP A 85 0.21 11.86 -5.99
CA TRP A 85 -0.50 11.00 -5.06
C TRP A 85 -0.48 11.63 -3.69
N GLY A 86 -1.66 11.92 -3.15
CA GLY A 86 -1.79 12.51 -1.83
C GLY A 86 -1.76 11.41 -0.76
N PHE A 87 -0.73 11.41 0.09
CA PHE A 87 -0.75 10.67 1.34
C PHE A 87 -1.34 11.60 2.42
N CYS A 88 -2.48 11.20 3.01
CA CYS A 88 -3.06 11.91 4.15
C CYS A 88 -2.59 11.21 5.43
N TRP A 89 -1.78 11.91 6.22
CA TRP A 89 -1.36 11.50 7.55
C TRP A 89 -2.28 12.18 8.57
N ALA A 90 -2.81 11.44 9.53
CA ALA A 90 -3.70 11.95 10.58
C ALA A 90 -3.10 11.70 11.96
#